data_AF-A0AAN5D3M3-F1
#
_entry.id   AF-A0AAN5D3M3-F1
#
_cell.length_a   1.000
_cell.length_b   1.000
_cell.length_c   1.000
_cell.angle_alpha   90.00
_cell.angle_beta   90.00
_cell.angle_gamma   90.00
#
_symmetry.space_group_name_H-M   'P 1'
#
loop_
_entity.id
_entity.type
_entity.pdbx_description
1 polymer ?
#
loop_
_entity_poly.entity_id
_entity_poly.type
_entity_poly.pdbx_seq_one_letter_code
_entity_poly.pdbx_strand_id
1 'polypeptide(L)'
;KFLIQGRTDLEQIALLFVCFGTPNQRNWPEFKDYPDASKIIFDPITTPKQHIQALVPACSSPSLLSLLSSLLRLSPSARISPGALLSGTLFSSLPRSIDYRIRRVVSGPSAAQNMLTLDSIFDDMSL
;
A
#
# COMPACT_ATOMS: atom_id res chain seq x y z
N LYS A 1 7.00 -4.03 11.08
CA LYS A 1 7.19 -3.06 9.98
C LYS A 1 5.80 -2.75 9.43
N PHE A 2 5.34 -1.51 9.52
CA PHE A 2 4.05 -1.09 8.97
C PHE A 2 4.21 -0.84 7.46
N LEU A 3 3.15 -1.03 6.67
CA LEU A 3 3.21 -0.84 5.21
C LEU A 3 3.35 0.64 4.84
N ILE A 4 2.62 1.50 5.54
CA ILE A 4 2.61 2.96 5.37
C ILE A 4 2.51 3.53 6.78
N GLN A 5 3.47 4.37 7.18
CA GLN A 5 3.60 4.84 8.56
C GLN A 5 3.76 6.37 8.62
N GLY A 6 2.64 7.07 8.82
CA GLY A 6 2.62 8.47 9.21
C GLY A 6 2.76 8.64 10.71
N ARG A 7 3.24 9.80 11.16
CA ARG A 7 3.37 10.16 12.58
C ARG A 7 2.11 10.84 13.11
N THR A 8 1.25 11.32 12.21
CA THR A 8 -0.05 11.94 12.50
C THR A 8 -1.10 11.41 11.53
N ASP A 9 -2.39 11.61 11.84
CA ASP A 9 -3.48 11.22 10.95
C ASP A 9 -3.38 11.89 9.58
N LEU A 10 -3.03 13.19 9.56
CA LEU A 10 -2.84 13.95 8.32
C LEU A 10 -1.69 13.38 7.48
N GLU A 11 -0.55 13.08 8.12
CA GLU A 11 0.60 12.47 7.44
C GLU A 11 0.28 11.07 6.93
N GLN A 12 -0.48 10.27 7.68
CA GLN A 12 -0.92 8.96 7.25
C GLN A 12 -1.79 9.05 5.99
N ILE A 13 -2.73 10.01 5.94
CA ILE A 13 -3.57 10.27 4.76
C ILE A 13 -2.71 10.76 3.58
N ALA A 14 -1.77 11.67 3.82
CA ALA A 14 -0.86 12.17 2.79
C ALA A 14 -0.05 11.03 2.16
N LEU A 15 0.51 10.13 2.98
CA LEU A 15 1.28 8.98 2.52
C LEU A 15 0.40 7.99 1.74
N LEU A 16 -0.85 7.77 2.15
CA LEU A 16 -1.81 6.97 1.37
C LEU A 16 -2.03 7.56 -0.02
N PHE A 17 -2.22 8.88 -0.13
CA PHE A 17 -2.43 9.53 -1.43
C PHE A 17 -1.16 9.58 -2.28
N VAL A 18 0.03 9.65 -1.68
CA VAL A 18 1.29 9.44 -2.40
C VAL A 18 1.37 8.04 -3.00
N CYS A 19 0.97 7.02 -2.23
CA CYS A 19 1.03 5.62 -2.67
C CYS A 19 -0.02 5.27 -3.72
N PHE A 20 -1.25 5.76 -3.58
CA PHE A 20 -2.41 5.32 -4.37
C PHE A 20 -2.99 6.40 -5.31
N GLY A 21 -2.44 7.60 -5.27
CA GLY A 21 -2.99 8.79 -5.93
C GLY A 21 -4.02 9.51 -5.06
N THR A 22 -4.26 10.80 -5.33
CA THR A 22 -5.30 11.56 -4.63
C THR A 22 -6.70 11.13 -5.10
N PRO A 23 -7.72 11.23 -4.23
CA PRO A 23 -9.11 11.02 -4.61
C PRO A 23 -9.51 11.93 -5.78
N ASN A 24 -10.19 11.34 -6.75
CA ASN A 24 -10.72 12.02 -7.92
C ASN A 24 -11.95 11.26 -8.45
N GLN A 25 -12.63 11.84 -9.44
CA GLN A 25 -13.86 11.29 -10.01
C GLN A 25 -13.72 9.86 -10.56
N ARG A 26 -12.51 9.40 -10.88
CA ARG A 26 -12.27 8.05 -11.42
C ARG A 26 -12.00 7.01 -10.34
N ASN A 27 -11.29 7.35 -9.26
CA ASN A 27 -10.86 6.36 -8.25
C ASN A 27 -11.71 6.38 -6.96
N TRP A 28 -12.32 7.52 -6.61
CA TRP A 28 -13.16 7.70 -5.43
C TRP A 28 -14.09 8.92 -5.58
N PRO A 29 -15.15 8.79 -6.39
CA PRO A 29 -16.03 9.91 -6.73
C PRO A 29 -16.82 10.46 -5.53
N GLU A 30 -17.15 9.61 -4.55
CA GLU A 30 -17.93 9.97 -3.37
C GLU A 30 -17.08 10.65 -2.27
N PHE A 31 -15.76 10.78 -2.46
CA PHE A 31 -14.87 11.33 -1.43
C PHE A 31 -15.28 12.74 -0.99
N LYS A 32 -15.71 13.59 -1.93
CA LYS A 32 -16.15 14.97 -1.68
C LYS A 32 -17.38 15.07 -0.78
N ASP A 33 -18.16 14.00 -0.66
CA ASP A 33 -19.40 13.97 0.13
C ASP A 33 -19.12 13.71 1.63
N TYR A 34 -17.86 13.42 1.99
CA TYR A 34 -17.45 13.19 3.37
C TYR A 34 -17.31 14.53 4.14
N PRO A 35 -17.71 14.59 5.43
CA PRO A 35 -17.76 15.84 6.21
C PRO A 35 -16.45 16.62 6.30
N ASP A 36 -15.31 15.93 6.27
CA ASP A 36 -13.97 16.53 6.43
C ASP A 36 -13.19 16.61 5.11
N ALA A 37 -13.72 16.12 4.00
CA ALA A 37 -12.99 16.06 2.73
C ALA A 37 -12.63 17.44 2.18
N SER A 38 -13.41 18.47 2.49
CA SER A 38 -13.14 19.86 2.10
C SER A 38 -12.17 20.58 3.05
N LYS A 39 -11.89 20.03 4.23
CA LYS A 39 -11.00 20.64 5.23
C LYS A 39 -9.53 20.40 4.94
N ILE A 40 -9.23 19.44 4.06
CA ILE A 40 -7.86 19.01 3.75
C ILE A 40 -7.67 19.04 2.25
N ILE A 41 -6.69 19.83 1.80
CA ILE A 41 -6.34 19.98 0.39
C ILE A 41 -4.99 19.32 0.18
N PHE A 42 -4.92 18.41 -0.79
CA PHE A 42 -3.68 17.77 -1.22
C PHE A 42 -3.44 18.10 -2.69
N ASP A 43 -2.17 18.25 -3.07
CA ASP A 43 -1.81 18.43 -4.47
C ASP A 43 -2.25 17.21 -5.30
N PRO A 44 -2.90 17.40 -6.47
CA PRO A 44 -3.39 16.29 -7.28
C PRO A 44 -2.26 15.33 -7.71
N ILE A 45 -2.38 14.06 -7.30
CA ILE A 45 -1.49 12.97 -7.73
C ILE A 45 -2.33 12.01 -8.58
N THR A 46 -2.23 12.14 -9.90
CA THR A 46 -3.02 11.35 -10.86
C THR A 46 -2.39 9.99 -11.17
N THR A 47 -1.08 9.86 -11.01
CA THR A 47 -0.32 8.62 -11.13
C THR A 47 0.20 8.20 -9.76
N PRO A 48 -0.19 7.01 -9.25
CA PRO A 48 0.34 6.49 -7.99
C PRO A 48 1.86 6.42 -8.07
N LYS A 49 2.58 7.00 -7.10
CA LYS A 49 4.04 7.01 -7.13
C LYS A 49 4.65 5.63 -6.81
N GLN A 50 3.86 4.73 -6.21
CA GLN A 50 4.35 3.43 -5.78
C GLN A 50 3.44 2.30 -6.29
N HIS A 51 4.06 1.32 -6.95
CA HIS A 51 3.40 0.05 -7.24
C HIS A 51 3.28 -0.76 -5.94
N ILE A 52 2.24 -1.58 -5.79
CA ILE A 52 2.03 -2.39 -4.58
C ILE A 52 3.23 -3.31 -4.26
N GLN A 53 3.98 -3.70 -5.30
CA GLN A 53 5.23 -4.45 -5.15
C GLN A 53 6.28 -3.72 -4.31
N ALA A 54 6.37 -2.39 -4.44
CA ALA A 54 7.31 -1.58 -3.68
C ALA A 54 6.93 -1.50 -2.19
N LEU A 55 5.63 -1.57 -1.88
CA LEU A 55 5.12 -1.62 -0.50
C LEU A 55 5.37 -2.99 0.16
N VAL A 56 5.37 -4.07 -0.63
CA VAL A 56 5.55 -5.44 -0.13
C VAL A 56 6.64 -6.19 -0.91
N PRO A 57 7.91 -5.77 -0.81
CA PRO A 57 8.99 -6.31 -1.64
C PRO A 57 9.27 -7.80 -1.39
N ALA A 58 8.90 -8.32 -0.23
CA ALA A 58 9.01 -9.74 0.11
C ALA A 58 7.94 -10.63 -0.57
N CYS A 59 6.90 -10.03 -1.16
CA CYS A 59 5.84 -10.77 -1.84
C CYS A 59 6.19 -10.93 -3.33
N SER A 60 6.41 -12.16 -3.77
CA SER A 60 6.69 -12.46 -5.19
C SER A 60 5.49 -13.06 -5.93
N SER A 61 4.38 -13.34 -5.24
CA SER A 61 3.21 -14.00 -5.85
C SER A 61 2.29 -12.97 -6.52
N PRO A 62 2.09 -13.04 -7.85
CA PRO A 62 1.21 -12.10 -8.56
C PRO A 62 -0.24 -12.13 -8.05
N SER A 63 -0.74 -13.30 -7.67
CA SER A 63 -2.10 -13.46 -7.15
C SER A 63 -2.28 -12.76 -5.80
N LEU A 64 -1.28 -12.83 -4.91
CA LEU A 64 -1.30 -12.11 -3.62
C LEU A 64 -1.20 -10.60 -3.81
N LEU A 65 -0.36 -10.15 -4.75
CA LEU A 65 -0.21 -8.72 -5.06
C LEU A 65 -1.50 -8.13 -5.64
N SER A 66 -2.15 -8.86 -6.56
CA SER A 66 -3.47 -8.49 -7.10
C SER A 66 -4.53 -8.41 -6.00
N LEU A 67 -4.52 -9.39 -5.07
CA LEU A 67 -5.41 -9.40 -3.92
C LEU A 67 -5.19 -8.18 -3.02
N LEU A 68 -3.94 -7.88 -2.66
CA LEU A 68 -3.58 -6.72 -1.86
C LEU A 68 -4.01 -5.41 -2.55
N SER A 69 -3.86 -5.31 -3.87
CA SER A 69 -4.34 -4.16 -4.65
C SER A 69 -5.85 -3.99 -4.57
N SER A 70 -6.62 -5.09 -4.50
CA SER A 70 -8.07 -5.03 -4.36
C SER A 70 -8.53 -4.65 -2.93
N LEU A 71 -7.74 -5.01 -1.91
CA LEU A 71 -8.02 -4.70 -0.51
C LEU A 71 -7.65 -3.24 -0.17
N LEU A 72 -6.57 -2.73 -0.75
CA LEU A 72 -6.05 -1.39 -0.48
C LEU A 72 -6.61 -0.31 -1.41
N ARG A 73 -7.76 -0.55 -2.03
CA ARG A 73 -8.47 0.50 -2.80
C ARG A 73 -8.92 1.63 -1.87
N LEU A 74 -8.71 2.86 -2.33
CA LEU A 74 -9.08 4.09 -1.61
C LEU A 74 -10.60 4.16 -1.40
N SER A 75 -11.40 4.05 -2.48
CA SER A 75 -12.85 4.02 -2.38
C SER A 75 -13.32 2.75 -1.63
N PRO A 76 -14.11 2.89 -0.56
CA PRO A 76 -14.70 1.76 0.15
C PRO A 76 -15.59 0.90 -0.75
N SER A 77 -16.37 1.52 -1.62
CA SER A 77 -17.28 0.83 -2.56
C SER A 77 -16.53 0.01 -3.61
N ALA A 78 -15.30 0.41 -3.95
CA ALA A 78 -14.46 -0.30 -4.90
C ALA A 78 -13.68 -1.46 -4.28
N ARG A 79 -13.61 -1.56 -2.94
CA ARG A 79 -12.85 -2.56 -2.21
C ARG A 79 -13.52 -3.93 -2.32
N ILE A 80 -12.72 -4.99 -2.46
CA ILE A 80 -13.25 -6.36 -2.50
C ILE A 80 -14.02 -6.69 -1.22
N SER A 81 -15.18 -7.33 -1.35
CA SER A 81 -15.97 -7.78 -0.20
C SER A 81 -15.36 -9.03 0.43
N PRO A 82 -15.56 -9.28 1.74
CA PRO A 82 -15.04 -10.48 2.40
C PRO A 82 -15.54 -11.79 1.77
N GLY A 83 -16.81 -11.84 1.33
CA GLY A 83 -17.36 -13.03 0.68
C GLY A 83 -16.71 -13.32 -0.67
N ALA A 84 -16.49 -12.28 -1.49
CA ALA A 84 -15.80 -12.41 -2.78
C ALA A 84 -14.32 -12.80 -2.58
N LEU A 85 -13.69 -12.24 -1.55
CA LEU A 85 -12.32 -12.55 -1.16
C LEU A 85 -12.14 -14.04 -0.85
N LEU A 86 -12.99 -14.59 0.03
CA LEU A 86 -12.90 -15.98 0.49
C LEU A 86 -13.29 -17.00 -0.58
N SER A 87 -14.14 -16.60 -1.53
CA SER A 87 -14.52 -17.44 -2.68
C SER A 87 -13.40 -17.54 -3.73
N GLY A 88 -12.34 -16.75 -3.61
CA GLY A 88 -11.21 -16.76 -4.53
C GLY A 88 -10.39 -18.06 -4.48
N THR A 89 -9.78 -18.40 -5.61
CA THR A 89 -8.91 -19.58 -5.77
C THR A 89 -7.69 -19.55 -4.85
N LEU A 90 -7.23 -18.34 -4.49
CA LEU A 90 -6.07 -18.13 -3.64
C LEU A 90 -6.25 -18.83 -2.28
N PHE A 91 -7.35 -18.58 -1.58
CA PHE A 91 -7.59 -19.18 -0.26
C PHE A 91 -7.86 -20.68 -0.32
N SER A 92 -8.40 -21.17 -1.44
CA SER A 92 -8.59 -22.61 -1.67
C SER A 92 -7.25 -23.35 -1.88
N SER A 93 -6.25 -22.66 -2.42
CA SER A 93 -4.91 -23.20 -2.68
C SER A 93 -3.94 -23.09 -1.50
N LEU A 94 -4.29 -22.32 -0.46
CA LEU A 94 -3.44 -22.13 0.70
C LEU A 94 -3.46 -23.38 1.60
N PRO A 95 -2.31 -23.74 2.21
CA PRO A 95 -2.28 -24.82 3.19
C PRO A 95 -3.20 -24.46 4.37
N ARG A 96 -4.10 -25.39 4.74
CA ARG A 96 -5.08 -25.21 5.83
C ARG A 96 -4.44 -25.05 7.21
N SER A 97 -3.16 -25.41 7.32
CA SER A 97 -2.33 -25.17 8.49
C SER A 97 -0.98 -24.69 8.01
N ILE A 98 -0.60 -23.49 8.41
CA ILE A 98 0.76 -23.00 8.26
C ILE A 98 1.48 -23.52 9.50
N ASP A 99 2.31 -24.56 9.35
CA ASP A 99 3.25 -24.95 10.42
C ASP A 99 4.22 -23.77 10.61
N TYR A 100 3.97 -22.96 11.64
CA TYR A 100 4.65 -21.69 11.89
C TYR A 100 6.08 -21.90 12.38
N ARG A 101 6.82 -22.93 11.94
CA ARG A 101 8.25 -23.04 12.25
C ARG A 101 8.95 -21.80 11.72
N ILE A 102 9.08 -20.81 12.59
CA ILE A 102 9.81 -19.57 12.40
C ILE A 102 11.25 -20.03 12.22
N ARG A 103 11.65 -20.29 10.98
CA ARG A 103 13.06 -20.30 10.64
C ARG A 103 13.49 -18.86 10.83
N ARG A 104 14.11 -18.58 11.98
CA ARG A 104 14.92 -17.39 12.18
C ARG A 104 15.89 -17.38 11.01
N VAL A 105 15.65 -16.53 10.02
CA VAL A 105 16.64 -16.24 8.99
C VAL A 105 17.74 -15.53 9.76
N VAL A 106 18.78 -16.29 10.12
CA VAL A 106 20.01 -15.72 10.62
C VAL A 106 20.65 -15.08 9.39
N SER A 107 20.33 -13.81 9.16
CA SER A 107 21.06 -12.99 8.21
C SER A 107 22.51 -12.95 8.70
N GLY A 108 23.40 -13.66 7.99
CA GLY A 108 24.83 -13.41 8.11
C GLY A 108 25.14 -11.95 7.77
N PRO A 109 26.27 -11.40 8.24
CA PRO A 109 26.60 -10.01 7.99
C PRO A 109 27.02 -9.88 6.52
N SER A 110 26.13 -9.40 5.66
CA SER A 110 26.57 -8.86 4.37
C SER A 110 25.60 -7.83 3.83
N ALA A 111 26.12 -6.59 3.83
CA ALA A 111 25.79 -5.48 2.95
C ALA A 111 24.36 -4.93 3.01
N ALA A 112 24.16 -4.04 3.98
CA ALA A 112 23.42 -2.82 3.73
C ALA A 112 24.06 -2.08 2.54
N GLN A 113 23.43 -2.13 1.38
CA GLN A 113 23.67 -1.20 0.29
C GLN A 113 22.33 -1.00 -0.43
N ASN A 114 21.91 0.26 -0.49
CA ASN A 114 20.72 0.77 -1.18
C ASN A 114 19.42 0.76 -0.36
N MET A 115 19.47 1.33 0.84
CA MET A 115 18.27 1.86 1.50
C MET A 115 18.10 3.31 1.03
N LEU A 116 17.05 3.58 0.24
CA LEU A 116 16.69 4.95 -0.14
C LEU A 116 16.18 5.67 1.11
N THR A 117 16.96 6.63 1.60
CA THR A 117 16.60 7.52 2.71
C THR A 117 15.86 8.75 2.19
N LEU A 118 15.08 9.42 3.04
CA LEU A 118 14.36 10.63 2.67
C LEU A 118 15.29 11.71 2.08
N ASP A 119 16.55 11.76 2.54
CA ASP A 119 17.56 12.68 2.01
C ASP A 119 17.86 12.41 0.52
N SER A 120 17.88 11.15 0.09
CA SER A 120 18.09 10.79 -1.33
C SER A 120 16.93 11.16 -2.25
N ILE A 121 15.74 11.42 -1.70
CA ILE A 121 14.55 11.83 -2.47
C ILE A 121 14.49 13.36 -2.60
N PHE A 122 15.04 14.10 -1.64
CA PHE A 122 15.05 15.56 -1.68
C PHE A 122 16.27 16.14 -2.42
N ASP A 123 17.42 15.45 -2.45
CA ASP A 123 18.59 15.84 -3.26
C ASP A 123 18.30 15.80 -4.77
N ASP A 124 17.41 14.91 -5.23
CA ASP A 124 17.00 14.79 -6.63
C ASP A 124 16.05 15.92 -7.08
N MET A 125 15.71 16.85 -6.17
CA MET A 125 14.84 18.00 -6.43
C MET A 125 15.54 19.37 -6.29
N SER A 126 16.88 19.38 -6.19
CA SER A 126 17.68 20.61 -6.25
C SER A 126 18.69 20.61 -7.41
N LEU A 127 18.17 20.77 -8.63
CA LEU A 127 18.62 21.66 -9.73
C LEU A 127 17.92 21.30 -11.04
#